data_AF-A0AA41SM82-F1
#
_entry.id   AF-A0AA41SM82-F1
#
_cell.length_a   1.000
_cell.length_b   1.000
_cell.length_c   1.000
_cell.angle_alpha   90.00
_cell.angle_beta   90.00
_cell.angle_gamma   90.00
#
_symmetry.space_group_name_H-M   'P 1'
#
loop_
_entity.id
_entity.type
_entity.pdbx_description
1 polymer ?
#
loop_
_entity_poly.entity_id
_entity_poly.type
_entity_poly.pdbx_seq_one_letter_code
_entity_poly.pdbx_strand_id
1 'polypeptide(L)'
;MVSIESFLTGLYGFYNAIFEPVLAAGPYVALAFFSASLAAVFSIIYWLLLDIEKNKKLKEKISDTQDLMKEARKNDNSEKASEHMQKTMELNQKMMMLNFKPMIATMVFVALIFPWLGATFSPAVDMNQVGNSTYEGKFTYAGQTTSIQVTESNETDTLEIGDQKVTEGERFNHMKTEWEFKRFGEKKGGLFSSGNGQVTQLSGVFVDLPFGIPLAGNELNWLGFYIFIAMPLTFLFRKLLGVQ
;
A
#
# COMPACT_ATOMS: atom_id res chain seq x y z
N MET A 1 -25.89 11.28 -10.82
CA MET A 1 -25.09 10.20 -10.20
C MET A 1 -23.78 10.82 -9.78
N VAL A 2 -23.37 10.71 -8.51
CA VAL A 2 -22.03 11.13 -8.08
C VAL A 2 -21.03 10.21 -8.78
N SER A 3 -20.14 10.75 -9.61
CA SER A 3 -19.05 9.96 -10.19
C SER A 3 -18.12 9.51 -9.06
N ILE A 4 -17.54 8.31 -9.19
CA ILE A 4 -16.55 7.78 -8.22
C ILE A 4 -15.42 8.79 -8.02
N GLU A 5 -15.05 9.54 -9.05
CA GLU A 5 -14.08 10.63 -9.02
C GLU A 5 -14.47 11.76 -8.06
N SER A 6 -15.74 12.20 -8.09
CA SER A 6 -16.22 13.26 -7.20
C SER A 6 -16.16 12.81 -5.74
N PHE A 7 -16.49 11.54 -5.49
CA PHE A 7 -16.38 10.94 -4.16
C PHE A 7 -14.91 10.86 -3.70
N LEU A 8 -14.01 10.34 -4.55
CA LEU A 8 -12.58 10.24 -4.23
C LEU A 8 -11.94 11.60 -4.02
N THR A 9 -12.29 12.60 -4.83
CA THR A 9 -11.79 13.98 -4.68
C THR A 9 -12.23 14.57 -3.33
N GLY A 10 -13.51 14.41 -2.96
CA GLY A 10 -14.00 14.84 -1.66
C GLY A 10 -13.32 14.12 -0.49
N LEU A 11 -13.12 12.81 -0.64
CA LEU A 11 -12.41 11.98 0.35
C LEU A 11 -10.95 12.40 0.51
N TYR A 12 -10.25 12.70 -0.58
CA TYR A 12 -8.86 13.17 -0.56
C TYR A 12 -8.76 14.55 0.09
N GLY A 13 -9.71 15.44 -0.19
CA GLY A 13 -9.81 16.74 0.49
C GLY A 13 -10.02 16.59 2.00
N PHE A 14 -10.90 15.67 2.42
CA PHE A 14 -11.10 15.35 3.83
C PHE A 14 -9.83 14.80 4.50
N TYR A 15 -9.13 13.87 3.84
CA TYR A 15 -7.88 13.32 4.36
C TYR A 15 -6.79 14.38 4.47
N ASN A 16 -6.64 15.24 3.45
CA ASN A 16 -5.69 16.35 3.51
C ASN A 16 -6.01 17.27 4.69
N ALA A 17 -7.26 17.67 4.89
CA ALA A 17 -7.64 18.55 6.00
C ALA A 17 -7.32 17.96 7.39
N ILE A 18 -7.42 16.65 7.55
CA ILE A 18 -7.14 15.98 8.84
C ILE A 18 -5.65 15.72 9.02
N PHE A 19 -4.97 15.28 7.96
CA PHE A 19 -3.61 14.74 8.04
C PHE A 19 -2.52 15.72 7.60
N GLU A 20 -2.87 16.90 7.11
CA GLU A 20 -1.90 17.93 6.74
C GLU A 20 -0.90 18.28 7.87
N PRO A 21 -1.30 18.42 9.15
CA PRO A 21 -0.34 18.65 10.23
C PRO A 21 0.69 17.53 10.37
N VAL A 22 0.27 16.28 10.11
CA VAL A 22 1.14 15.10 10.13
C VAL A 22 2.08 15.10 8.92
N LEU A 23 1.57 15.43 7.74
CA LEU A 23 2.37 15.55 6.51
C LEU A 23 3.41 16.68 6.62
N ALA A 24 3.04 17.81 7.24
CA ALA A 24 3.92 18.96 7.45
C ALA A 24 5.05 18.68 8.46
N ALA A 25 4.88 17.70 9.36
CA ALA A 25 5.92 17.28 10.31
C ALA A 25 7.11 16.58 9.60
N GLY A 26 6.95 16.21 8.34
CA GLY A 26 7.97 15.61 7.50
C GLY A 26 7.58 14.21 7.02
N PRO A 27 8.13 13.78 5.89
CA PRO A 27 7.64 12.62 5.16
C PRO A 27 7.90 11.31 5.95
N TYR A 28 9.02 11.24 6.69
CA TYR A 28 9.38 10.13 7.57
C TYR A 28 8.45 9.98 8.78
N VAL A 29 8.15 11.10 9.45
CA VAL A 29 7.27 11.14 10.63
C VAL A 29 5.85 10.78 10.20
N ALA A 30 5.40 11.34 9.08
CA ALA A 30 4.09 11.06 8.51
C ALA A 30 3.94 9.57 8.19
N LEU A 31 4.90 8.98 7.47
CA LEU A 31 4.86 7.55 7.17
C LEU A 31 4.93 6.68 8.41
N ALA A 32 5.81 6.98 9.37
CA ALA A 32 5.88 6.23 10.62
C ALA A 32 4.53 6.28 11.37
N PHE A 33 3.89 7.44 11.41
CA PHE A 33 2.55 7.63 11.98
C PHE A 33 1.50 6.80 11.23
N PHE A 34 1.46 6.84 9.90
CA PHE A 34 0.51 6.05 9.12
C PHE A 34 0.75 4.56 9.26
N SER A 35 2.00 4.09 9.25
CA SER A 35 2.35 2.68 9.48
C SER A 35 1.86 2.19 10.82
N ALA A 36 2.11 2.94 11.89
CA ALA A 36 1.66 2.58 13.24
C ALA A 36 0.12 2.62 13.35
N SER A 37 -0.51 3.67 12.82
CA SER A 37 -1.97 3.85 12.86
C SER A 37 -2.69 2.77 12.06
N LEU A 38 -2.24 2.47 10.84
CA LEU A 38 -2.81 1.41 10.01
C LEU A 38 -2.60 0.03 10.65
N ALA A 39 -1.42 -0.26 11.20
CA ALA A 39 -1.19 -1.50 11.92
C ALA A 39 -2.14 -1.65 13.13
N ALA A 40 -2.36 -0.57 13.89
CA ALA A 40 -3.31 -0.56 15.00
C ALA A 40 -4.75 -0.78 14.51
N VAL A 41 -5.18 -0.02 13.49
CA VAL A 41 -6.53 -0.15 12.90
C VAL A 41 -6.76 -1.55 12.34
N PHE A 42 -5.80 -2.13 11.61
CA PHE A 42 -5.91 -3.49 11.10
C PHE A 42 -5.99 -4.52 12.21
N SER A 43 -5.25 -4.31 13.30
CA SER A 43 -5.30 -5.19 14.47
C SER A 43 -6.65 -5.10 15.17
N ILE A 44 -7.22 -3.90 15.29
CA ILE A 44 -8.57 -3.67 15.84
C ILE A 44 -9.64 -4.30 14.95
N ILE A 45 -9.59 -4.08 13.62
CA ILE A 45 -10.53 -4.70 12.67
C ILE A 45 -10.46 -6.22 12.78
N TYR A 46 -9.24 -6.77 12.85
CA TYR A 46 -9.05 -8.21 12.98
C TYR A 46 -9.62 -8.75 14.29
N TRP A 47 -9.30 -8.11 15.42
CA TRP A 47 -9.84 -8.48 16.73
C TRP A 47 -11.37 -8.39 16.78
N LEU A 48 -11.96 -7.35 16.20
CA LEU A 48 -13.41 -7.10 16.24
C LEU A 48 -14.19 -8.11 15.38
N LEU A 49 -13.64 -8.52 14.24
CA LEU A 49 -14.35 -9.38 13.28
C LEU A 49 -14.00 -10.87 13.40
N LEU A 50 -12.91 -11.22 14.09
CA LEU A 50 -12.53 -12.61 14.30
C LEU A 50 -13.21 -13.19 15.54
N ASP A 51 -13.93 -14.28 15.35
CA ASP A 51 -14.44 -15.09 16.47
C ASP A 51 -13.28 -15.93 17.06
N ILE A 52 -12.63 -15.39 18.09
CA ILE A 52 -11.43 -15.97 18.73
C ILE A 52 -11.71 -17.39 19.24
N GLU A 53 -12.88 -17.62 19.83
CA GLU A 53 -13.24 -18.92 20.39
C GLU A 53 -13.46 -19.97 19.30
N LYS A 54 -14.20 -19.62 18.24
CA LYS A 54 -14.35 -20.52 17.08
C LYS A 54 -13.02 -20.79 16.40
N ASN A 55 -12.15 -19.79 16.28
CA ASN A 55 -10.82 -19.95 15.70
C ASN A 55 -9.97 -20.95 16.51
N LYS A 56 -9.99 -20.84 17.85
CA LYS A 56 -9.27 -21.76 18.75
C LYS A 56 -9.81 -23.19 18.66
N LYS A 57 -11.13 -23.37 18.76
CA LYS A 57 -11.79 -24.69 18.62
C LYS A 57 -11.51 -25.34 17.28
N LEU A 58 -11.41 -24.54 16.22
CA LEU A 58 -11.15 -25.05 14.88
C LEU A 58 -9.68 -25.47 14.70
N LYS A 59 -8.73 -24.71 15.23
CA LYS A 59 -7.31 -25.10 15.29
C LYS A 59 -7.11 -26.43 16.03
N GLU A 60 -7.77 -26.60 17.17
CA GLU A 60 -7.74 -27.84 17.95
C GLU A 60 -8.26 -29.04 17.13
N LYS A 61 -9.45 -28.91 16.53
CA LYS A 61 -10.01 -29.96 15.65
C LYS A 61 -9.12 -30.29 14.45
N ILE A 62 -8.46 -29.30 13.87
CA ILE A 62 -7.50 -29.52 12.77
C ILE A 62 -6.33 -30.36 13.28
N SER A 63 -5.75 -30.04 14.43
CA SER A 63 -4.66 -30.80 15.04
C SER A 63 -5.08 -32.23 15.34
N ASP A 64 -6.22 -32.43 16.01
CA ASP A 64 -6.73 -33.76 16.36
C ASP A 64 -6.96 -34.61 15.10
N THR A 65 -7.54 -34.02 14.04
CA THR A 65 -7.79 -34.72 12.78
C THR A 65 -6.49 -35.05 12.03
N GLN A 66 -5.47 -34.18 12.14
CA GLN A 66 -4.15 -34.45 11.58
C GLN A 66 -3.43 -35.59 12.28
N ASP A 67 -3.59 -35.74 13.59
CA ASP A 67 -2.99 -36.84 14.35
C ASP A 67 -3.68 -38.17 14.05
N LEU A 68 -5.03 -38.20 13.98
CA LEU A 68 -5.78 -39.36 13.52
C LEU A 68 -5.39 -39.78 12.09
N MET A 69 -5.13 -38.82 11.21
CA MET A 69 -4.65 -39.09 9.85
C MET A 69 -3.27 -39.77 9.86
N LYS A 70 -2.34 -39.33 10.73
CA LYS A 70 -1.02 -39.95 10.88
C LYS A 70 -1.13 -41.39 11.41
N GLU A 71 -2.03 -41.62 12.36
CA GLU A 71 -2.30 -42.96 12.91
C GLU A 71 -2.89 -43.89 11.85
N ALA A 72 -3.89 -43.44 11.08
CA ALA A 72 -4.48 -44.22 10.00
C ALA A 72 -3.44 -44.62 8.93
N ARG A 73 -2.50 -43.72 8.60
CA ARG A 73 -1.38 -44.01 7.69
C ARG A 73 -0.40 -45.03 8.25
N LYS A 74 -0.10 -44.99 9.55
CA LYS A 74 0.77 -45.99 10.21
C LYS A 74 0.16 -47.39 10.23
N ASN A 75 -1.17 -47.46 10.25
CA ASN A 75 -1.93 -48.71 10.31
C ASN A 75 -2.38 -49.19 8.90
N ASP A 76 -1.77 -48.71 7.81
CA ASP A 76 -2.11 -49.00 6.41
C ASP A 76 -3.61 -48.86 6.05
N ASN A 77 -4.34 -48.03 6.80
CA ASN A 77 -5.77 -47.80 6.58
C ASN A 77 -5.98 -46.60 5.65
N SER A 78 -5.80 -46.85 4.35
CA SER A 78 -5.89 -45.83 3.29
C SER A 78 -7.25 -45.11 3.24
N GLU A 79 -8.35 -45.83 3.52
CA GLU A 79 -9.70 -45.26 3.51
C GLU A 79 -9.91 -44.25 4.64
N LYS A 80 -9.57 -44.62 5.89
CA LYS A 80 -9.63 -43.68 7.03
C LYS A 80 -8.65 -42.52 6.89
N ALA A 81 -7.47 -42.76 6.32
CA ALA A 81 -6.51 -41.70 6.04
C ALA A 81 -7.07 -40.67 5.04
N SER A 82 -7.79 -41.13 4.01
CA SER A 82 -8.50 -40.26 3.06
C SER A 82 -9.63 -39.47 3.72
N GLU A 83 -10.43 -40.12 4.57
CA GLU A 83 -11.51 -39.48 5.34
C GLU A 83 -10.98 -38.34 6.23
N HIS A 84 -9.93 -38.61 7.02
CA HIS A 84 -9.31 -37.59 7.87
C HIS A 84 -8.67 -36.45 7.05
N MET A 85 -8.15 -36.74 5.85
CA MET A 85 -7.65 -35.72 4.94
C MET A 85 -8.78 -34.79 4.47
N GLN A 86 -9.91 -35.36 4.01
CA GLN A 86 -11.08 -34.58 3.59
C GLN A 86 -11.60 -33.71 4.73
N LYS A 87 -11.75 -34.29 5.93
CA LYS A 87 -12.17 -33.56 7.12
C LYS A 87 -11.20 -32.44 7.50
N THR A 88 -9.89 -32.67 7.40
CA THR A 88 -8.88 -31.62 7.62
C THR A 88 -9.03 -30.48 6.60
N MET A 89 -9.28 -30.81 5.33
CA MET A 89 -9.53 -29.81 4.28
C MET A 89 -10.79 -28.99 4.58
N GLU A 90 -11.89 -29.62 4.97
CA GLU A 90 -13.12 -28.91 5.37
C GLU A 90 -12.91 -27.98 6.56
N LEU A 91 -12.18 -28.43 7.59
CA LEU A 91 -11.87 -27.61 8.76
C LEU A 91 -10.97 -26.43 8.39
N ASN A 92 -9.98 -26.64 7.51
CA ASN A 92 -9.16 -25.57 6.95
C ASN A 92 -9.98 -24.55 6.16
N GLN A 93 -10.95 -24.99 5.36
CA GLN A 93 -11.86 -24.09 4.64
C GLN A 93 -12.69 -23.25 5.61
N LYS A 94 -13.25 -23.86 6.65
CA LYS A 94 -13.97 -23.14 7.71
C LYS A 94 -13.06 -22.11 8.40
N MET A 95 -11.79 -22.44 8.60
CA MET A 95 -10.81 -21.56 9.25
C MET A 95 -10.45 -20.39 8.34
N MET A 96 -10.28 -20.66 7.05
CA MET A 96 -10.08 -19.63 6.04
C MET A 96 -11.28 -18.68 5.98
N MET A 97 -12.51 -19.19 5.90
CA MET A 97 -13.72 -18.35 5.88
C MET A 97 -13.87 -17.50 7.14
N LEU A 98 -13.50 -18.03 8.30
CA LEU A 98 -13.52 -17.28 9.55
C LEU A 98 -12.54 -16.09 9.50
N ASN A 99 -11.35 -16.29 8.95
CA ASN A 99 -10.35 -15.24 8.74
C ASN A 99 -10.67 -14.31 7.56
N PHE A 100 -11.49 -14.76 6.62
CA PHE A 100 -11.84 -14.00 5.42
C PHE A 100 -12.67 -12.75 5.73
N LYS A 101 -13.53 -12.80 6.75
CA LYS A 101 -14.32 -11.62 7.18
C LYS A 101 -13.43 -10.44 7.57
N PRO A 102 -12.48 -10.59 8.52
CA PRO A 102 -11.47 -9.57 8.78
C PRO A 102 -10.72 -9.12 7.53
N MET A 103 -10.29 -10.07 6.69
CA MET A 103 -9.50 -9.77 5.50
C MET A 103 -10.25 -8.85 4.53
N ILE A 104 -11.51 -9.16 4.21
CA ILE A 104 -12.34 -8.32 3.34
C ILE A 104 -12.57 -6.94 3.95
N ALA A 105 -12.84 -6.86 5.25
CA ALA A 105 -12.98 -5.57 5.92
C ALA A 105 -11.69 -4.74 5.84
N THR A 106 -10.53 -5.35 6.06
CA THR A 106 -9.23 -4.66 5.88
C THR A 106 -8.99 -4.27 4.43
N MET A 107 -9.39 -5.09 3.45
CA MET A 107 -9.24 -4.79 2.02
C MET A 107 -10.09 -3.59 1.61
N VAL A 108 -11.35 -3.53 2.04
CA VAL A 108 -12.23 -2.38 1.78
C VAL A 108 -11.64 -1.12 2.41
N PHE A 109 -11.16 -1.21 3.65
CA PHE A 109 -10.50 -0.10 4.32
C PHE A 109 -9.24 0.36 3.58
N VAL A 110 -8.37 -0.58 3.18
CA VAL A 110 -7.16 -0.33 2.38
C VAL A 110 -7.52 0.36 1.07
N ALA A 111 -8.53 -0.14 0.35
CA ALA A 111 -8.99 0.43 -0.91
C ALA A 111 -9.48 1.88 -0.77
N LEU A 112 -9.92 2.31 0.42
CA LEU A 112 -10.36 3.68 0.67
C LEU A 112 -9.21 4.63 1.01
N ILE A 113 -8.10 4.15 1.59
CA ILE A 113 -7.02 5.01 2.11
C ILE A 113 -5.73 4.92 1.30
N PHE A 114 -5.42 3.75 0.71
CA PHE A 114 -4.17 3.55 -0.04
C PHE A 114 -4.10 4.36 -1.34
N PRO A 115 -5.18 4.53 -2.13
CA PRO A 115 -5.13 5.41 -3.28
C PRO A 115 -4.72 6.85 -2.92
N TRP A 116 -5.18 7.35 -1.77
CA TRP A 116 -4.79 8.66 -1.27
C TRP A 116 -3.33 8.70 -0.80
N LEU A 117 -2.87 7.69 -0.05
CA LEU A 117 -1.46 7.59 0.34
C LEU A 117 -0.54 7.53 -0.88
N GLY A 118 -0.93 6.76 -1.90
CA GLY A 118 -0.23 6.68 -3.17
C GLY A 118 -0.18 8.04 -3.87
N ALA A 119 -1.31 8.74 -3.98
CA ALA A 119 -1.35 10.08 -4.55
C ALA A 119 -0.53 11.11 -3.76
N THR A 120 -0.36 10.90 -2.45
CA THR A 120 0.39 11.81 -1.56
C THR A 120 1.90 11.58 -1.64
N PHE A 121 2.36 10.33 -1.67
CA PHE A 121 3.79 9.98 -1.61
C PHE A 121 4.39 9.51 -2.94
N SER A 122 3.55 9.23 -3.95
CA SER A 122 3.96 8.99 -5.34
C SER A 122 2.96 9.65 -6.30
N PRO A 123 2.91 11.00 -6.32
CA PRO A 123 1.95 11.73 -7.12
C PRO A 123 2.22 11.57 -8.61
N ALA A 124 1.14 11.37 -9.36
CA ALA A 124 1.10 11.61 -10.80
C ALA A 124 0.60 13.03 -11.03
N VAL A 125 1.50 13.92 -11.43
CA VAL A 125 1.16 15.33 -11.69
C VAL A 125 0.65 15.46 -13.12
N ASP A 126 -0.57 15.97 -13.27
CA ASP A 126 -1.15 16.28 -14.57
C ASP A 126 -0.38 17.42 -15.25
N MET A 127 -0.02 17.18 -16.52
CA MET A 127 0.82 18.06 -17.32
C MET A 127 0.02 18.66 -18.47
N ASN A 128 0.10 19.99 -18.62
CA ASN A 128 -0.50 20.71 -19.73
C ASN A 128 0.60 21.17 -20.68
N GLN A 129 0.40 20.98 -21.98
CA GLN A 129 1.36 21.44 -22.98
C GLN A 129 1.35 22.96 -23.09
N VAL A 130 2.51 23.59 -22.93
CA VAL A 130 2.70 25.06 -23.04
C VAL A 130 3.56 25.43 -24.25
N GLY A 131 4.41 24.50 -24.72
CA GLY A 131 5.25 24.66 -25.91
C GLY A 131 5.35 23.39 -26.74
N ASN A 132 6.19 23.41 -27.79
CA ASN A 132 6.34 22.25 -28.68
C ASN A 132 6.82 20.97 -27.97
N SER A 133 7.65 21.12 -26.94
CA SER A 133 8.19 20.00 -26.14
C SER A 133 8.22 20.32 -24.66
N THR A 134 7.45 21.32 -24.22
CA THR A 134 7.45 21.79 -22.82
C THR A 134 6.05 21.69 -22.23
N TYR A 135 6.00 21.10 -21.06
CA TYR A 135 4.79 20.80 -20.33
C TYR A 135 4.87 21.39 -18.93
N GLU A 136 3.76 21.93 -18.43
CA GLU A 136 3.69 22.52 -17.09
C GLU A 136 2.61 21.83 -16.25
N GLY A 137 2.95 21.56 -14.99
CA GLY A 137 2.06 20.94 -14.01
C GLY A 137 2.19 21.59 -12.64
N LYS A 138 1.20 21.32 -11.78
CA LYS A 138 1.21 21.79 -10.39
C LYS A 138 1.44 20.61 -9.45
N PHE A 139 2.62 20.55 -8.88
CA PHE A 139 2.95 19.59 -7.84
C PHE A 139 2.49 20.11 -6.48
N THR A 140 1.70 19.33 -5.73
CA THR A 140 1.24 19.71 -4.39
C THR A 140 1.61 18.64 -3.38
N TYR A 141 2.26 19.03 -2.28
CA TYR A 141 2.60 18.15 -1.17
C TYR A 141 2.56 18.92 0.16
N ALA A 142 1.99 18.31 1.20
CA ALA A 142 1.87 18.89 2.55
C ALA A 142 1.35 20.34 2.57
N GLY A 143 0.33 20.63 1.76
CA GLY A 143 -0.29 21.97 1.65
C GLY A 143 0.50 22.99 0.82
N GLN A 144 1.69 22.64 0.32
CA GLN A 144 2.51 23.51 -0.53
C GLN A 144 2.35 23.10 -1.99
N THR A 145 2.16 24.08 -2.87
CA THR A 145 2.08 23.88 -4.33
C THR A 145 3.27 24.53 -5.01
N THR A 146 3.90 23.82 -5.94
CA THR A 146 5.00 24.32 -6.78
C THR A 146 4.72 23.99 -8.24
N SER A 147 4.96 24.94 -9.14
CA SER A 147 4.93 24.67 -10.57
C SER A 147 6.14 23.85 -10.97
N ILE A 148 5.91 22.82 -11.77
CA ILE A 148 6.96 22.00 -12.36
C ILE A 148 6.84 22.05 -13.87
N GLN A 149 7.97 22.07 -14.56
CA GLN A 149 8.02 22.03 -16.01
C GLN A 149 8.78 20.79 -16.46
N VAL A 150 8.32 20.15 -17.53
CA VAL A 150 8.99 19.00 -18.12
C VAL A 150 9.28 19.35 -19.56
N THR A 151 10.54 19.22 -19.95
CA THR A 151 10.96 19.34 -21.34
C THR A 151 11.25 17.95 -21.89
N GLU A 152 10.40 17.53 -22.84
CA GLU A 152 10.54 16.28 -23.58
C GLU A 152 11.71 16.42 -24.56
N SER A 153 12.62 15.45 -24.54
CA SER A 153 13.80 15.42 -25.40
C SER A 153 13.99 14.03 -26.00
N ASN A 154 14.72 13.94 -27.11
CA ASN A 154 14.96 12.69 -27.82
C ASN A 154 15.82 11.68 -27.04
N GLU A 155 16.53 12.12 -26.00
CA GLU A 155 17.42 11.27 -25.20
C GLU A 155 16.88 10.99 -23.79
N THR A 156 16.59 12.03 -23.01
CA THR A 156 16.02 11.92 -21.66
C THR A 156 15.13 13.10 -21.36
N ASP A 157 13.99 12.86 -20.72
CA ASP A 157 13.10 13.92 -20.26
C ASP A 157 13.76 14.67 -19.10
N THR A 158 13.54 15.98 -19.05
CA THR A 158 14.11 16.86 -18.02
C THR A 158 13.00 17.54 -17.24
N LEU A 159 12.99 17.36 -15.93
CA LEU A 159 12.12 18.02 -14.98
C LEU A 159 12.81 19.27 -14.42
N GLU A 160 12.17 20.42 -14.55
CA GLU A 160 12.56 21.68 -13.93
C GLU A 160 11.62 22.00 -12.75
N ILE A 161 12.19 22.18 -11.56
CA ILE A 161 11.47 22.58 -10.35
C ILE A 161 12.25 23.67 -9.63
N GLY A 162 11.71 24.89 -9.66
CA GLY A 162 12.44 26.07 -9.18
C GLY A 162 13.74 26.26 -9.96
N ASP A 163 14.88 26.27 -9.26
CA ASP A 163 16.21 26.41 -9.86
C ASP A 163 16.89 25.06 -10.17
N GLN A 164 16.22 23.93 -9.93
CA GLN A 164 16.76 22.58 -10.13
C GLN A 164 16.29 21.99 -11.46
N LYS A 165 17.22 21.34 -12.17
CA LYS A 165 16.94 20.51 -13.35
C LYS A 165 17.35 19.09 -13.07
N VAL A 166 16.47 18.14 -13.37
CA VAL A 166 16.57 16.73 -12.97
C VAL A 166 16.18 15.85 -14.14
N THR A 167 16.98 14.85 -14.47
CA THR A 167 16.66 13.89 -15.53
C THR A 167 15.90 12.67 -14.97
N GLU A 168 15.31 11.86 -15.84
CA GLU A 168 14.62 10.64 -15.43
C GLU A 168 15.56 9.72 -14.62
N GLY A 169 15.11 9.31 -13.44
CA GLY A 169 15.87 8.50 -12.47
C GLY A 169 16.74 9.31 -11.51
N GLU A 170 16.90 10.62 -11.71
CA GLU A 170 17.64 11.46 -10.78
C GLU A 170 16.77 11.93 -9.61
N ARG A 171 17.47 12.21 -8.51
CA ARG A 171 16.87 12.63 -7.25
C ARG A 171 17.05 14.13 -7.03
N PHE A 172 16.08 14.73 -6.38
CA PHE A 172 16.10 16.13 -6.00
C PHE A 172 15.46 16.34 -4.64
N ASN A 173 15.96 17.33 -3.91
CA ASN A 173 15.40 17.68 -2.61
C ASN A 173 14.42 18.83 -2.78
N HIS A 174 13.14 18.57 -2.50
CA HIS A 174 12.10 19.58 -2.50
C HIS A 174 11.13 19.35 -1.35
N MET A 175 10.68 20.42 -0.70
CA MET A 175 9.76 20.36 0.45
C MET A 175 10.25 19.42 1.58
N LYS A 176 11.54 19.49 1.92
CA LYS A 176 12.21 18.67 2.96
C LYS A 176 12.14 17.15 2.71
N THR A 177 11.92 16.77 1.46
CA THR A 177 11.75 15.38 1.04
C THR A 177 12.62 15.15 -0.18
N GLU A 178 13.23 13.98 -0.26
CA GLU A 178 13.94 13.55 -1.46
C GLU A 178 12.92 12.92 -2.41
N TRP A 179 12.87 13.44 -3.62
CA TRP A 179 11.99 12.99 -4.69
C TRP A 179 12.82 12.45 -5.83
N GLU A 180 12.32 11.42 -6.48
CA GLU A 180 12.87 10.88 -7.71
C GLU A 180 11.92 11.19 -8.86
N PHE A 181 12.46 11.74 -9.95
CA PHE A 181 11.72 11.89 -11.18
C PHE A 181 11.67 10.54 -11.89
N LYS A 182 10.54 9.83 -11.79
CA LYS A 182 10.46 8.42 -12.26
C LYS A 182 10.29 8.29 -13.75
N ARG A 183 9.33 9.03 -14.31
CA ARG A 183 9.03 9.04 -15.74
C ARG A 183 8.12 10.18 -16.09
N PHE A 184 8.18 10.58 -17.35
CA PHE A 184 7.16 11.36 -18.02
C PHE A 184 6.49 10.52 -19.11
N GLY A 185 5.23 10.81 -19.41
CA GLY A 185 4.52 10.16 -20.50
C GLY A 185 3.02 10.08 -20.29
N GLU A 186 2.34 9.33 -21.16
CA GLU A 186 0.89 9.24 -21.11
C GLU A 186 0.38 8.49 -19.88
N LYS A 187 -0.74 8.98 -19.34
CA LYS A 187 -1.52 8.28 -18.32
C LYS A 187 -1.90 6.89 -18.84
N LYS A 188 -1.25 5.85 -18.32
CA LYS A 188 -1.71 4.47 -18.57
C LYS A 188 -3.05 4.28 -17.86
N GLY A 189 -4.10 3.95 -18.62
CA GLY A 189 -5.44 3.74 -18.11
C GLY A 189 -5.49 2.63 -17.04
N GLY A 190 -6.26 2.86 -15.99
CA GLY A 190 -6.41 1.95 -14.85
C GLY A 190 -7.60 2.34 -13.97
N LEU A 191 -8.01 1.45 -13.06
CA LEU A 191 -9.23 1.63 -12.23
C LEU A 191 -9.24 2.94 -11.41
N PHE A 192 -8.07 3.50 -11.13
CA PHE A 192 -7.87 4.76 -10.40
C PHE A 192 -7.19 5.86 -11.24
N SER A 193 -6.98 5.60 -12.53
CA SER A 193 -6.37 6.52 -13.49
C SER A 193 -7.45 6.93 -14.47
N SER A 194 -8.05 8.11 -14.23
CA SER A 194 -9.04 8.69 -15.12
C SER A 194 -8.45 9.92 -15.80
N GLY A 195 -8.60 9.97 -17.13
CA GLY A 195 -8.14 11.05 -17.99
C GLY A 195 -7.14 10.59 -19.05
N ASN A 196 -7.31 11.12 -20.26
CA ASN A 196 -6.28 11.14 -21.28
C ASN A 196 -5.43 12.39 -21.05
N GLY A 197 -4.11 12.24 -21.02
CA GLY A 197 -3.19 13.34 -20.78
C GLY A 197 -1.79 12.85 -20.46
N GLN A 198 -0.84 13.78 -20.48
CA GLN A 198 0.51 13.50 -20.05
C GLN A 198 0.64 13.74 -18.55
N VAL A 199 1.43 12.90 -17.91
CA VAL A 199 1.71 12.98 -16.48
C VAL A 199 3.18 12.79 -16.20
N THR A 200 3.63 13.47 -15.16
CA THR A 200 4.94 13.19 -14.55
C THR A 200 4.74 12.40 -13.28
N GLN A 201 5.44 11.28 -13.17
CA GLN A 201 5.47 10.49 -11.95
C GLN A 201 6.63 10.92 -11.08
N LEU A 202 6.30 11.35 -9.87
CA LEU A 202 7.25 11.59 -8.80
C LEU A 202 7.13 10.48 -7.77
N SER A 203 8.23 10.09 -7.15
CA SER A 203 8.23 9.15 -6.03
C SER A 203 9.04 9.73 -4.88
N GLY A 204 8.46 9.74 -3.69
CA GLY A 204 9.23 10.05 -2.48
C GLY A 204 10.20 8.91 -2.19
N VAL A 205 11.48 9.24 -2.03
CA VAL A 205 12.56 8.32 -1.64
C VAL A 205 12.82 8.44 -0.15
N PHE A 206 12.89 7.30 0.54
CA PHE A 206 12.95 7.25 2.01
C PHE A 206 14.16 6.50 2.54
N VAL A 207 14.42 5.30 2.05
CA VAL A 207 15.55 4.50 2.53
C VAL A 207 16.29 3.90 1.35
N ASP A 208 17.58 4.20 1.27
CA ASP A 208 18.50 3.52 0.37
C ASP A 208 18.75 2.11 0.88
N LEU A 209 18.57 1.12 0.00
CA LEU A 209 18.88 -0.26 0.33
C LEU A 209 20.33 -0.56 -0.05
N PRO A 210 21.08 -1.29 0.80
CA PRO A 210 22.44 -1.71 0.46
C PRO A 210 22.48 -2.81 -0.62
N PHE A 211 21.32 -3.28 -1.08
CA PHE A 211 21.15 -4.26 -2.14
C PHE A 211 19.87 -3.98 -2.93
N GLY A 212 19.90 -4.28 -4.23
CA GLY A 212 18.73 -4.16 -5.10
C GLY A 212 17.75 -5.32 -4.90
N ILE A 213 16.48 -5.00 -4.70
CA ILE A 213 15.40 -5.99 -4.72
C ILE A 213 14.86 -6.07 -6.15
N PRO A 214 14.78 -7.27 -6.77
CA PRO A 214 14.12 -7.44 -8.05
C PRO A 214 12.70 -6.85 -8.00
N LEU A 215 12.34 -6.02 -8.99
CA LEU A 215 11.06 -5.29 -9.12
C LEU A 215 10.86 -4.04 -8.23
N ALA A 216 11.56 -3.91 -7.10
CA ALA A 216 11.45 -2.73 -6.22
C ALA A 216 12.62 -1.74 -6.37
N GLY A 217 13.73 -2.17 -6.97
CA GLY A 217 14.92 -1.35 -7.20
C GLY A 217 15.86 -1.35 -6.00
N ASN A 218 16.76 -0.36 -5.97
CA ASN A 218 17.75 -0.18 -4.89
C ASN A 218 17.22 0.71 -3.75
N GLU A 219 15.94 1.04 -3.80
CA GLU A 219 15.35 2.07 -2.96
C GLU A 219 14.02 1.60 -2.41
N LEU A 220 13.73 2.04 -1.20
CA LEU A 220 12.54 1.67 -0.48
C LEU A 220 11.56 2.84 -0.54
N ASN A 221 10.67 2.77 -1.53
CA ASN A 221 9.55 3.71 -1.72
C ASN A 221 8.63 3.74 -0.49
N TRP A 222 7.71 4.71 -0.45
CA TRP A 222 6.73 4.88 0.63
C TRP A 222 6.01 3.58 1.03
N LEU A 223 5.63 2.74 0.04
CA LEU A 223 4.93 1.49 0.28
C LEU A 223 5.82 0.46 0.99
N GLY A 224 7.08 0.36 0.58
CA GLY A 224 8.05 -0.52 1.23
C GLY A 224 8.31 -0.09 2.66
N PHE A 225 8.42 1.23 2.89
CA PHE A 225 8.70 1.80 4.21
C PHE A 225 7.52 1.54 5.15
N TYR A 226 6.32 1.72 4.61
CA TYR A 226 5.09 1.35 5.28
C TYR A 226 5.08 -0.13 5.69
N ILE A 227 5.32 -1.07 4.76
CA ILE A 227 5.28 -2.51 5.05
C ILE A 227 6.32 -2.90 6.09
N PHE A 228 7.53 -2.34 5.99
CA PHE A 228 8.64 -2.65 6.90
C PHE A 228 8.29 -2.30 8.36
N ILE A 229 7.65 -1.17 8.60
CA ILE A 229 7.21 -0.75 9.94
C ILE A 229 5.92 -1.46 10.35
N ALA A 230 4.96 -1.58 9.44
CA ALA A 230 3.63 -2.09 9.75
C ALA A 230 3.64 -3.58 10.11
N MET A 231 4.49 -4.42 9.50
CA MET A 231 4.55 -5.86 9.80
C MET A 231 4.85 -6.17 11.28
N PRO A 232 5.98 -5.71 11.87
CA PRO A 232 6.29 -5.98 13.27
C PRO A 232 5.27 -5.35 14.22
N LEU A 233 4.78 -4.14 13.91
CA LEU A 233 3.76 -3.48 14.73
C LEU A 233 2.42 -4.22 14.70
N THR A 234 2.01 -4.76 13.55
CA THR A 234 0.78 -5.54 13.44
C THR A 234 0.86 -6.78 14.31
N PHE A 235 2.00 -7.47 14.33
CA PHE A 235 2.21 -8.60 15.22
C PHE A 235 2.12 -8.18 16.70
N LEU A 236 2.78 -7.08 17.07
CA LEU A 236 2.74 -6.55 18.43
C LEU A 236 1.32 -6.22 18.87
N PHE A 237 0.57 -5.47 18.07
CA PHE A 237 -0.81 -5.08 18.39
C PHE A 237 -1.77 -6.26 18.44
N ARG A 238 -1.66 -7.23 17.51
CA ARG A 238 -2.49 -8.44 17.57
C ARG A 238 -2.22 -9.29 18.79
N LYS A 239 -0.95 -9.37 19.22
CA LYS A 239 -0.56 -10.05 20.46
C LYS A 239 -1.13 -9.33 21.68
N LEU A 240 -1.06 -7.99 21.72
CA LEU A 240 -1.66 -7.19 22.80
C LEU A 240 -3.19 -7.38 22.88
N LEU A 241 -3.85 -7.57 21.75
CA LEU A 241 -5.29 -7.83 21.66
C LEU A 241 -5.66 -9.31 21.88
N GLY A 242 -4.69 -10.20 22.12
CA GLY A 242 -4.91 -11.63 22.38
C GLY A 242 -5.42 -12.44 21.19
N VAL A 243 -5.20 -11.95 19.96
CA VAL A 243 -5.66 -12.63 18.72
C VAL A 243 -4.57 -13.53 18.12
N GLN A 244 -3.33 -13.31 18.50
CA GLN A 244 -2.15 -14.11 18.12
C GLN A 244 -1.47 -14.70 19.35
#